data_AF-A0A089P9K6-F1
#
_entry.id   AF-A0A089P9K6-F1
#
_cell.length_a   1.000
_cell.length_b   1.000
_cell.length_c   1.000
_cell.angle_alpha   90.00
_cell.angle_beta   90.00
_cell.angle_gamma   90.00
#
_symmetry.space_group_name_H-M   'P 1'
#
loop_
_entity.id
_entity.type
_entity.pdbx_description
1 polymer ?
#
loop_
_entity_poly.entity_id
_entity_poly.type
_entity_poly.pdbx_seq_one_letter_code
_entity_poly.pdbx_strand_id
1 'polypeptide(L)'
;MTSGVANVWTNFYSGSLIDTPTGWLFKKKSGLLILFESYKKSLSNNVKVYTHLFYANELGEPAQLKNSRLHSIECACETWDELVSGGWQIVTSKFH
;
A
#
# COMPACT_ATOMS: atom_id res chain seq x y z
N MET A 1 -4.41 -14.03 26.46
CA MET A 1 -4.21 -14.16 25.00
C MET A 1 -5.44 -13.60 24.31
N THR A 2 -5.38 -12.40 23.74
CA THR A 2 -6.36 -11.95 22.75
C THR A 2 -5.65 -11.02 21.78
N SER A 3 -5.80 -11.40 20.51
CA SER A 3 -5.07 -10.99 19.32
C SER A 3 -5.05 -9.48 19.11
N GLY A 4 -3.87 -8.94 18.79
CA GLY A 4 -3.73 -7.59 18.26
C GLY A 4 -4.53 -7.47 16.97
N VAL A 5 -5.64 -6.74 17.03
CA VAL A 5 -6.47 -6.46 15.88
C VAL A 5 -5.67 -5.53 14.98
N ALA A 6 -5.17 -6.07 13.88
CA ALA A 6 -4.60 -5.28 12.80
C ALA A 6 -5.67 -4.30 12.33
N ASN A 7 -5.36 -3.01 12.39
CA ASN A 7 -6.21 -1.94 11.88
C ASN A 7 -6.24 -2.01 10.35
N VAL A 8 -6.98 -2.97 9.79
CA VAL A 8 -7.32 -3.00 8.37
C VAL A 8 -8.51 -2.07 8.21
N TRP A 9 -8.25 -0.89 7.67
CA TRP A 9 -9.30 0.06 7.29
C TRP A 9 -10.04 -0.51 6.08
N THR A 10 -11.07 -1.32 6.33
CA THR A 10 -12.00 -1.81 5.30
C THR A 10 -12.84 -0.64 4.79
N ASN A 11 -12.42 -0.04 3.67
CA ASN A 11 -13.22 0.98 2.99
C ASN A 11 -14.31 0.29 2.14
N PHE A 12 -15.55 0.39 2.60
CA PHE A 12 -16.71 -0.13 1.89
C PHE A 12 -16.94 0.64 0.59
N TYR A 13 -16.90 -0.11 -0.51
CA TYR A 13 -17.38 0.34 -1.81
C TYR A 13 -18.67 -0.38 -2.17
N SER A 14 -19.64 0.41 -2.66
CA SER A 14 -20.98 -0.02 -3.06
C SER A 14 -20.98 -1.35 -3.81
N GLY A 15 -21.27 -2.44 -3.10
CA GLY A 15 -21.59 -3.76 -3.66
C GLY A 15 -20.44 -4.67 -4.07
N SER A 16 -19.17 -4.26 -3.94
CA SER A 16 -18.01 -5.14 -4.22
C SER A 16 -16.96 -4.99 -3.14
N LEU A 17 -16.67 -6.09 -2.43
CA LEU A 17 -15.58 -6.21 -1.45
C LEU A 17 -14.24 -6.28 -2.20
N ILE A 18 -13.85 -5.18 -2.84
CA ILE A 18 -12.45 -5.01 -3.26
C ILE A 18 -11.76 -4.32 -2.10
N ASP A 19 -11.06 -5.10 -1.29
CA ASP A 19 -10.13 -4.57 -0.28
C ASP A 19 -9.14 -3.66 -0.99
N THR A 20 -9.25 -2.35 -0.73
CA THR A 20 -8.38 -1.37 -1.35
C THR A 20 -6.94 -1.62 -0.88
N PRO A 21 -5.97 -1.81 -1.78
CA PRO A 21 -4.60 -2.12 -1.39
C PRO A 21 -4.08 -0.96 -0.54
N THR A 22 -3.77 -1.28 0.71
CA THR A 22 -3.33 -0.30 1.71
C THR A 22 -2.21 -0.92 2.50
N GLY A 23 -1.09 -0.21 2.61
CA GLY A 23 0.07 -0.66 3.37
C GLY A 23 1.37 -0.61 2.59
N TRP A 24 2.41 -1.17 3.19
CA TRP A 24 3.77 -1.14 2.67
C TRP A 24 4.11 -2.45 1.99
N LEU A 25 4.76 -2.35 0.82
CA LEU A 25 5.47 -3.45 0.19
C LEU A 25 6.97 -3.13 0.19
N PHE A 26 7.78 -4.11 0.57
CA PHE A 26 9.23 -4.00 0.59
C PHE A 26 9.87 -5.03 -0.33
N LYS A 27 10.86 -4.58 -1.11
CA LYS A 27 11.72 -5.44 -1.90
C LYS A 27 13.15 -5.36 -1.41
N LYS A 28 13.52 -6.32 -0.55
CA LYS A 28 14.86 -6.44 0.05
C LYS A 28 15.99 -6.43 -0.98
N LYS A 29 15.81 -7.12 -2.12
CA LYS A 29 16.85 -7.20 -3.16
C LYS A 29 17.16 -5.86 -3.83
N SER A 30 16.19 -4.94 -3.92
CA SER A 30 16.38 -3.65 -4.59
C SER A 30 16.47 -2.47 -3.61
N GLY A 31 16.28 -2.70 -2.31
CA GLY A 31 16.19 -1.62 -1.33
C GLY A 31 15.08 -0.62 -1.66
N LEU A 32 13.90 -1.12 -2.07
CA LEU A 32 12.76 -0.28 -2.43
C LEU A 32 11.57 -0.57 -1.53
N LEU A 33 10.88 0.48 -1.14
CA LEU A 33 9.62 0.45 -0.41
C LEU A 33 8.55 1.14 -1.24
N ILE A 34 7.36 0.60 -1.26
CA ILE A 34 6.21 1.29 -1.84
C ILE A 34 5.06 1.27 -0.84
N LEU A 35 4.52 2.45 -0.55
CA LEU A 35 3.34 2.64 0.27
C LEU A 35 2.13 2.82 -0.64
N PHE A 36 1.08 2.06 -0.38
CA PHE A 36 -0.24 2.25 -0.95
C PHE A 36 -1.14 2.90 0.10
N GLU A 37 -1.69 4.06 -0.22
CA GLU A 37 -2.57 4.83 0.66
C GLU A 37 -3.88 5.12 -0.06
N SER A 38 -5.00 4.67 0.50
CA SER A 38 -6.32 4.97 -0.05
C SER A 38 -6.65 6.46 0.16
N TYR A 39 -6.89 7.18 -0.94
CA TYR A 39 -7.31 8.57 -0.94
C TYR A 39 -8.76 8.71 -1.34
N LYS A 40 -9.60 9.08 -0.38
CA LYS A 40 -11.02 9.39 -0.59
C LYS A 40 -11.22 10.90 -0.53
N LYS A 41 -11.56 11.53 -1.65
CA LYS A 41 -12.02 12.93 -1.62
C LYS A 41 -13.46 12.94 -1.11
N SER A 42 -13.69 13.61 0.02
CA SER A 42 -14.89 13.59 0.86
C SER A 42 -16.27 13.68 0.16
N LEU A 43 -16.34 14.13 -1.10
CA LEU A 43 -17.58 14.33 -1.88
C LEU A 43 -17.73 13.44 -3.12
N SER A 44 -16.76 12.61 -3.47
CA SER A 44 -16.81 11.84 -4.72
C SER A 44 -16.73 10.34 -4.46
N ASN A 45 -17.56 9.57 -5.14
CA ASN A 45 -17.49 8.10 -5.21
C ASN A 45 -16.21 7.58 -5.89
N ASN A 46 -15.26 8.46 -6.23
CA ASN A 46 -13.98 8.16 -6.82
C ASN A 46 -12.88 8.14 -5.74
N VAL A 47 -12.79 7.07 -4.95
CA VAL A 47 -11.57 6.76 -4.20
C VAL A 47 -10.49 6.38 -5.19
N LYS A 48 -9.33 6.95 -4.97
CA LYS A 48 -8.10 6.68 -5.69
C LYS A 48 -7.09 6.14 -4.69
N VAL A 49 -5.99 5.59 -5.17
CA VAL A 49 -4.91 5.13 -4.32
C VAL A 49 -3.68 5.96 -4.65
N TYR A 50 -3.06 6.54 -3.63
CA TYR A 50 -1.72 7.08 -3.75
C TYR A 50 -0.72 5.95 -3.60
N THR A 51 0.23 5.87 -4.53
CA THR A 51 1.44 5.07 -4.35
C THR A 51 2.63 5.96 -4.19
N HIS A 52 3.37 5.74 -3.10
CA HIS A 52 4.60 6.45 -2.81
C HIS A 52 5.75 5.43 -2.83
N LEU A 53 6.64 5.56 -3.80
CA LEU A 53 7.84 4.74 -3.95
C LEU A 53 9.00 5.44 -3.25
N PHE A 54 9.67 4.73 -2.35
CA PHE A 54 10.82 5.18 -1.58
C PHE A 54 12.02 4.25 -1.81
N TYR A 55 13.21 4.83 -1.63
CA TYR A 55 14.40 4.04 -1.31
C TYR A 55 14.37 3.64 0.16
N ALA A 56 14.70 2.38 0.42
CA ALA A 56 14.82 1.83 1.75
C ALA A 56 16.28 1.88 2.21
N ASN A 57 16.52 2.16 3.49
CA ASN A 57 17.83 1.93 4.09
C ASN A 57 18.06 0.42 4.33
N GLU A 58 19.25 0.05 4.83
CA GLU A 58 19.59 -1.35 5.16
C GLU A 58 18.69 -1.96 6.24
N LEU A 59 18.03 -1.11 7.04
CA LEU A 59 17.06 -1.48 8.08
C LEU A 59 15.65 -1.68 7.52
N GLY A 60 15.43 -1.37 6.24
CA GLY A 60 14.14 -1.49 5.56
C GLY A 60 13.22 -0.29 5.76
N GLU A 61 13.72 0.84 6.29
CA GLU A 61 12.95 2.06 6.55
C GLU A 61 12.97 3.02 5.36
N PRO A 62 11.92 3.83 5.15
CA PRO A 62 11.86 4.79 4.05
C PRO A 62 12.88 5.93 4.27
N ALA A 63 13.89 6.00 3.40
CA ALA A 63 14.95 7.01 3.46
C ALA A 63 14.68 8.21 2.54
N GLN A 64 14.28 7.95 1.30
CA GLN A 64 14.06 9.01 0.30
C GLN A 64 12.90 8.69 -0.62
N LEU A 65 11.99 9.65 -0.80
CA LEU A 65 10.89 9.54 -1.75
C LEU A 65 11.44 9.62 -3.19
N LYS A 66 11.18 8.59 -3.98
CA LYS A 66 11.57 8.48 -5.38
C LYS A 66 10.46 8.89 -6.32
N ASN A 67 9.24 8.47 -6.06
CA ASN A 67 8.09 8.77 -6.91
C ASN A 67 6.80 8.77 -6.11
N SER A 68 5.82 9.54 -6.54
CA SER A 68 4.45 9.48 -6.03
C SER A 68 3.49 9.54 -7.19
N ARG A 69 2.52 8.62 -7.21
CA ARG A 69 1.50 8.55 -8.26
C ARG A 69 0.13 8.38 -7.63
N LEU A 70 -0.87 8.90 -8.32
CA LEU A 70 -2.27 8.73 -7.98
C LEU A 70 -2.93 7.94 -9.09
N HIS A 71 -3.52 6.80 -8.75
CA HIS A 71 -4.18 5.91 -9.70
C HIS A 71 -5.53 5.43 -9.19
N SER A 72 -6.35 4.87 -10.09
CA SER A 72 -7.63 4.25 -9.73
C SER A 72 -7.40 3.01 -8.88
N ILE A 73 -8.44 2.56 -8.17
CA ILE A 73 -8.37 1.35 -7.34
C ILE A 73 -8.01 0.12 -8.17
N GLU A 74 -8.66 -0.07 -9.32
CA GLU A 74 -8.41 -1.22 -10.19
C GLU A 74 -6.93 -1.34 -10.56
N CYS A 75 -6.34 -0.25 -11.07
CA CYS A 75 -4.93 -0.19 -11.42
C CYS A 75 -4.01 -0.39 -10.21
N ALA A 76 -4.40 0.13 -9.04
CA ALA A 76 -3.64 -0.08 -7.81
C ALA A 76 -3.69 -1.54 -7.34
N CYS A 77 -4.83 -2.22 -7.50
CA CYS A 77 -4.98 -3.64 -7.18
C CYS A 77 -4.12 -4.51 -8.10
N GLU A 78 -4.15 -4.26 -9.41
CA GLU A 78 -3.30 -4.95 -10.38
C GLU A 78 -1.81 -4.75 -10.04
N THR A 79 -1.41 -3.50 -9.79
CA THR A 79 -0.02 -3.18 -9.41
C THR A 79 0.38 -3.89 -8.12
N TRP A 80 -0.51 -3.94 -7.12
CA TRP A 80 -0.23 -4.63 -5.87
C TRP A 80 0.01 -6.11 -6.08
N ASP A 81 -0.85 -6.78 -6.85
CA ASP A 81 -0.74 -8.21 -7.17
C ASP A 81 0.54 -8.50 -7.96
N GLU A 82 0.86 -7.70 -8.98
CA GLU A 82 2.09 -7.81 -9.77
C GLU A 82 3.35 -7.68 -8.89
N LEU A 83 3.34 -6.74 -7.93
CA LEU A 83 4.47 -6.57 -7.01
C LEU A 83 4.60 -7.76 -6.06
N VAL A 84 3.50 -8.23 -5.46
CA VAL A 84 3.51 -9.40 -4.57
C VAL A 84 4.00 -10.64 -5.34
N SER A 85 3.45 -10.89 -6.52
CA SER A 85 3.89 -11.95 -7.44
C SER A 85 5.36 -11.78 -7.87
N GLY A 86 5.83 -10.54 -8.01
CA GLY A 86 7.22 -10.16 -8.28
C GLY A 86 8.17 -10.27 -7.08
N GLY A 87 7.72 -10.86 -5.97
CA GLY A 87 8.52 -11.13 -4.77
C GLY A 87 8.67 -9.95 -3.82
N TRP A 88 7.81 -8.93 -3.92
CA TRP A 88 7.68 -7.91 -2.88
C TRP A 88 6.96 -8.49 -1.67
N GLN A 89 7.39 -8.09 -0.47
CA GLN A 89 6.83 -8.59 0.78
C GLN A 89 5.97 -7.52 1.45
N ILE A 90 4.81 -7.92 1.94
CA ILE A 90 3.91 -7.03 2.69
C ILE A 90 4.54 -6.76 4.06
N VAL A 91 4.77 -5.48 4.35
CA VAL A 91 5.27 -5.01 5.65
C VAL A 91 4.11 -4.43 6.44
N THR A 92 3.63 -5.19 7.42
CA THR A 92 2.52 -4.79 8.30
C THR A 92 3.01 -4.12 9.59
N SER A 93 4.31 -4.23 9.89
CA SER A 93 4.90 -3.64 11.07
C SER A 93 5.26 -2.20 10.76
N LYS A 94 4.56 -1.26 11.42
CA LYS A 94 4.99 0.14 11.48
C LYS A 94 6.45 0.14 11.98
N PHE A 95 7.37 0.64 11.17
CA PHE A 95 8.73 0.94 11.63
C PHE A 95 8.61 1.69 12.95
N HIS A 96 9.20 1.13 14.01
CA HIS A 96 8.99 1.51 15.41
C HIS A 96 10.03 2.53 15.85
#